data_AF-A0A8T3B1R6-F1
#
_entry.id   AF-A0A8T3B1R6-F1
#
_cell.length_a   1.000
_cell.length_b   1.000
_cell.length_c   1.000
_cell.angle_alpha   90.00
_cell.angle_beta   90.00
_cell.angle_gamma   90.00
#
_symmetry.space_group_name_H-M   'P 1'
#
loop_
_entity.id
_entity.type
_entity.pdbx_description
1 polymer ?
#
loop_
_entity_poly.entity_id
_entity_poly.type
_entity_poly.pdbx_seq_one_letter_code
_entity_poly.pdbx_strand_id
1 'polypeptide(L)'
;MAEWFVGPIMEKIISACSDYLEEQVGWPTGMKEELERLRKNLPKIQAVVSFASQEKFSNQNTALNRWIWQLRDAIDEADDLLDELEYIKLKQQLPKNTEETKVCSAT
;
A
#
# COMPACT_ATOMS: atom_id res chain seq x y z
N MET A 1 -16.41 -12.98 -6.84
CA MET A 1 -15.03 -13.50 -7.06
C MET A 1 -13.93 -12.50 -6.64
N ALA A 2 -14.20 -11.56 -5.70
CA ALA A 2 -13.24 -10.50 -5.34
C ALA A 2 -13.27 -10.13 -3.83
N GLU A 3 -13.83 -11.01 -2.98
CA GLU A 3 -14.08 -10.70 -1.57
C GLU A 3 -12.88 -10.94 -0.64
N TRP A 4 -11.96 -11.83 -1.01
CA TRP A 4 -10.98 -12.34 -0.04
C TRP A 4 -9.74 -11.46 0.14
N PHE A 5 -9.43 -10.57 -0.81
CA PHE A 5 -8.13 -9.89 -0.85
C PHE A 5 -8.13 -8.52 -0.16
N VAL A 6 -9.26 -7.78 -0.17
CA VAL A 6 -9.31 -6.40 0.34
C VAL A 6 -8.97 -6.30 1.82
N GLY A 7 -9.47 -7.21 2.65
CA GLY A 7 -9.20 -7.20 4.09
C GLY A 7 -7.71 -7.37 4.41
N PRO A 8 -7.11 -8.52 4.05
CA PRO A 8 -5.70 -8.79 4.35
C PRO A 8 -4.72 -7.77 3.76
N ILE A 9 -4.93 -7.30 2.52
CA ILE A 9 -4.01 -6.36 1.88
C ILE A 9 -4.12 -4.97 2.49
N MET A 10 -5.33 -4.49 2.78
CA MET A 10 -5.50 -3.21 3.48
C MET A 10 -4.89 -3.24 4.89
N GLU A 11 -4.98 -4.37 5.59
CA GLU A 11 -4.32 -4.55 6.88
C GLU A 11 -2.78 -4.53 6.75
N LYS A 12 -2.22 -5.20 5.74
CA LYS A 12 -0.77 -5.13 5.40
C LYS A 12 -0.34 -3.68 5.19
N ILE A 13 -1.05 -2.94 4.32
CA ILE A 13 -0.76 -1.54 4.01
C ILE A 13 -0.83 -0.68 5.29
N ILE A 14 -1.89 -0.82 6.09
CA ILE A 14 -2.05 -0.03 7.31
C ILE A 14 -0.92 -0.31 8.30
N SER A 15 -0.56 -1.58 8.48
CA SER A 15 0.52 -1.97 9.38
C SER A 15 1.85 -1.39 8.92
N ALA A 16 2.21 -1.59 7.66
CA ALA A 16 3.49 -1.15 7.15
C ALA A 16 3.62 0.38 7.12
N CYS A 17 2.55 1.10 6.78
CA CYS A 17 2.53 2.56 6.92
C CYS A 17 2.67 3.00 8.38
N SER A 18 2.07 2.28 9.34
CA SER A 18 2.22 2.58 10.76
C SER A 18 3.68 2.42 11.20
N ASP A 19 4.29 1.29 10.86
CA ASP A 19 5.69 0.99 11.19
C ASP A 19 6.64 2.04 10.59
N TYR A 20 6.41 2.41 9.33
CA TYR A 20 7.19 3.45 8.65
C TYR A 20 7.05 4.83 9.31
N LEU A 21 5.84 5.19 9.76
CA LEU A 21 5.57 6.45 10.46
C LEU A 21 6.15 6.51 11.87
N GLU A 22 6.35 5.35 12.51
CA GLU A 22 7.01 5.24 13.80
C GLU A 22 8.54 5.32 13.68
N GLU A 23 9.11 4.72 12.63
CA GLU A 23 10.56 4.74 12.38
C GLU A 23 11.10 6.11 11.94
N GLN A 24 10.27 6.96 11.31
CA GLN A 24 10.72 8.22 10.71
C GLN A 24 10.30 9.45 11.55
N VAL A 25 11.29 10.13 12.13
CA VAL A 25 11.09 11.42 12.82
C VAL A 25 10.85 12.52 11.78
N GLY A 26 9.63 13.08 11.73
CA GLY A 26 9.36 14.32 10.96
C GLY A 26 8.27 14.24 9.89
N TRP A 27 7.47 13.19 9.84
CA TRP A 27 6.35 13.11 8.90
C TRP A 27 5.23 14.11 9.21
N PRO A 28 4.51 14.61 8.17
CA PRO A 28 3.39 15.53 8.38
C PRO A 28 2.29 14.88 9.24
N THR A 29 1.81 15.58 10.27
CA THR A 29 0.71 15.12 11.14
C THR A 29 -0.50 14.64 10.34
N GLY A 30 -0.80 15.30 9.22
CA GLY A 30 -1.91 14.93 8.34
C GLY A 30 -1.85 13.49 7.83
N MET A 31 -0.66 12.92 7.62
CA MET A 31 -0.56 11.55 7.11
C MET A 31 -0.85 10.50 8.20
N LYS A 32 -0.54 10.81 9.47
CA LYS A 32 -0.97 9.99 10.61
C LYS A 32 -2.50 10.03 10.76
N GLU A 33 -3.09 11.21 10.61
CA GLU A 33 -4.55 11.37 10.67
C GLU A 33 -5.26 10.61 9.54
N GLU A 34 -4.70 10.64 8.33
CA GLU A 34 -5.24 9.90 7.18
C GLU A 34 -5.14 8.38 7.37
N LEU A 35 -4.03 7.88 7.90
CA LEU A 35 -3.87 6.46 8.21
C LEU A 35 -4.87 5.99 9.27
N GLU A 36 -5.06 6.79 10.33
CA GLU A 36 -6.07 6.51 11.36
C GLU A 36 -7.50 6.57 10.81
N ARG A 37 -7.76 7.49 9.88
CA ARG A 37 -9.05 7.57 9.18
C ARG A 37 -9.30 6.33 8.32
N LEU A 38 -8.27 5.82 7.64
CA LEU A 38 -8.35 4.59 6.86
C LEU A 38 -8.66 3.40 7.78
N ARG A 39 -7.92 3.26 8.89
CA ARG A 39 -8.12 2.20 9.89
C ARG A 39 -9.54 2.19 10.46
N LYS A 40 -10.09 3.36 10.81
CA LYS A 40 -11.47 3.49 11.31
C LYS A 40 -12.52 3.14 10.27
N ASN A 41 -12.24 3.35 8.99
CA ASN A 41 -13.19 3.09 7.91
C ASN A 41 -13.04 1.71 7.29
N LEU A 42 -11.96 0.96 7.57
CA LEU A 42 -11.73 -0.37 7.04
C LEU A 42 -12.93 -1.33 7.25
N PRO A 43 -13.59 -1.41 8.43
CA PRO A 43 -14.76 -2.28 8.59
C PRO A 43 -15.94 -1.87 7.69
N LYS A 44 -16.09 -0.57 7.41
CA LYS A 44 -17.13 -0.07 6.50
C LYS A 44 -16.80 -0.42 5.05
N ILE A 45 -15.53 -0.29 4.66
CA ILE A 45 -15.05 -0.66 3.33
C ILE A 45 -15.29 -2.15 3.10
N GLN A 46 -14.90 -3.00 4.05
CA GLN A 46 -15.15 -4.44 3.99
C GLN A 46 -16.65 -4.74 3.84
N ALA A 47 -17.51 -4.10 4.63
CA ALA A 47 -18.96 -4.29 4.54
C ALA A 47 -19.53 -3.91 3.16
N VAL A 48 -19.07 -2.79 2.58
CA VAL A 48 -19.51 -2.35 1.24
C VAL A 48 -19.02 -3.30 0.15
N VAL A 49 -17.76 -3.74 0.21
CA VAL A 49 -17.20 -4.70 -0.75
C VAL A 49 -17.92 -6.04 -0.68
N SER A 50 -18.21 -6.54 0.53
CA SER A 50 -18.98 -7.77 0.71
C SER A 50 -20.40 -7.63 0.19
N PHE A 51 -21.05 -6.49 0.44
CA PHE A 51 -22.37 -6.23 -0.11
C PHE A 51 -22.36 -6.20 -1.65
N ALA A 52 -21.39 -5.51 -2.26
CA ALA A 52 -21.26 -5.39 -3.71
C ALA A 52 -20.89 -6.70 -4.41
N SER A 53 -20.22 -7.61 -3.72
CA SER A 53 -19.77 -8.90 -4.27
C SER A 53 -20.86 -9.97 -4.32
N GLN A 54 -21.98 -9.76 -3.62
CA GLN A 54 -23.15 -10.63 -3.72
C GLN A 54 -23.72 -10.59 -5.15
N GLU A 55 -23.93 -11.76 -5.75
CA GLU A 55 -24.36 -11.90 -7.16
C GLU A 55 -25.63 -11.11 -7.50
N LYS A 56 -26.53 -10.95 -6.52
CA LYS A 56 -27.75 -10.16 -6.68
C LYS A 56 -27.46 -8.70 -6.98
N PHE A 57 -26.39 -8.14 -6.41
CA PHE A 57 -26.07 -6.71 -6.49
C PHE A 57 -24.96 -6.41 -7.49
N SER A 58 -24.08 -7.37 -7.77
CA SER A 58 -22.96 -7.22 -8.69
C SER A 58 -23.36 -6.86 -10.13
N ASN A 59 -24.59 -7.17 -10.55
CA ASN A 59 -25.08 -6.84 -11.90
C ASN A 59 -26.11 -5.70 -11.93
N GLN A 60 -26.53 -5.19 -10.77
CA GLN A 60 -27.62 -4.22 -10.67
C GLN A 60 -27.14 -2.76 -10.61
N ASN A 61 -25.93 -2.51 -10.13
CA ASN A 61 -25.43 -1.15 -9.91
C ASN A 61 -24.06 -0.91 -10.54
N THR A 62 -24.07 -0.43 -11.78
CA THR A 62 -22.85 -0.09 -12.54
C THR A 62 -21.98 0.96 -11.85
N ALA A 63 -22.59 1.92 -11.15
CA ALA A 63 -21.84 2.97 -10.44
C ALA A 63 -21.10 2.40 -9.22
N LEU A 64 -21.76 1.54 -8.45
CA LEU A 64 -21.13 0.82 -7.33
C LEU A 64 -19.99 -0.06 -7.83
N ASN A 65 -20.20 -0.82 -8.91
CA ASN A 65 -19.15 -1.66 -9.48
C ASN A 65 -17.94 -0.85 -9.91
N ARG A 66 -18.14 0.29 -10.61
CA ARG A 66 -17.03 1.17 -10.99
C ARG A 66 -16.26 1.66 -9.77
N TRP A 67 -16.96 2.05 -8.71
CA TRP A 67 -16.32 2.47 -7.47
C TRP A 67 -15.51 1.35 -6.80
N ILE A 68 -16.03 0.12 -6.79
CA ILE A 68 -15.30 -1.05 -6.28
C ILE A 68 -14.04 -1.34 -7.10
N TRP A 69 -14.09 -1.19 -8.43
CA TRP A 69 -12.91 -1.31 -9.28
C TRP A 69 -11.86 -0.25 -8.97
N GLN A 70 -12.28 1.02 -8.81
CA GLN A 70 -11.36 2.10 -8.42
C GLN A 70 -10.73 1.87 -7.04
N LEU A 71 -11.51 1.34 -6.10
CA LEU A 71 -10.98 0.97 -4.79
C LEU A 71 -9.91 -0.11 -4.90
N ARG A 72 -10.14 -1.13 -5.73
CA ARG A 72 -9.15 -2.18 -5.99
C ARG A 72 -7.87 -1.59 -6.60
N ASP A 73 -8.00 -0.78 -7.65
CA ASP A 73 -6.85 -0.18 -8.33
C ASP A 73 -5.98 0.63 -7.35
N ALA A 74 -6.62 1.39 -6.44
CA ALA A 74 -5.91 2.16 -5.42
C ALA A 74 -5.22 1.28 -4.34
N ILE A 75 -5.80 0.12 -4.02
CA ILE A 75 -5.19 -0.85 -3.09
C ILE A 75 -3.98 -1.51 -3.75
N ASP A 76 -4.11 -1.92 -5.01
CA ASP A 76 -3.03 -2.55 -5.77
C ASP A 76 -1.85 -1.55 -5.92
N GLU A 77 -2.11 -0.29 -6.24
CA GLU A 77 -1.07 0.76 -6.32
C GLU A 77 -0.39 1.02 -4.96
N ALA A 78 -1.14 0.99 -3.86
CA ALA A 78 -0.57 1.17 -2.52
C ALA A 78 0.30 -0.02 -2.09
N ASP A 79 -0.06 -1.25 -2.49
CA ASP A 79 0.75 -2.44 -2.22
C ASP A 79 2.06 -2.42 -3.04
N ASP A 80 2.00 -2.03 -4.31
CA ASP A 80 3.18 -1.86 -5.17
C ASP A 80 4.18 -0.82 -4.60
N LEU A 81 3.66 0.32 -4.13
CA LEU A 81 4.48 1.37 -3.49
C LEU A 81 5.11 0.90 -2.18
N LEU A 82 4.40 0.05 -1.42
CA LEU A 82 4.93 -0.52 -0.20
C LEU A 82 6.12 -1.44 -0.49
N ASP A 83 6.00 -2.30 -1.50
CA ASP A 83 7.09 -3.19 -1.92
C ASP A 83 8.32 -2.38 -2.41
N GLU A 84 8.11 -1.25 -3.10
CA GLU A 84 9.20 -0.32 -3.48
C GLU A 84 9.90 0.30 -2.26
N LEU A 85 9.14 0.71 -1.24
CA LEU A 85 9.70 1.23 0.01
C LEU A 85 10.55 0.18 0.74
N GLU A 86 10.08 -1.07 0.80
CA GLU A 86 10.82 -2.17 1.40
C GLU A 86 12.13 -2.42 0.65
N TYR A 87 12.10 -2.43 -0.69
CA TYR A 87 13.29 -2.54 -1.52
C TYR A 87 14.31 -1.43 -1.23
N ILE A 88 13.87 -0.17 -1.12
CA ILE A 88 14.75 0.95 -0.80
C ILE A 88 15.38 0.79 0.58
N LYS A 89 14.60 0.37 1.60
CA LYS A 89 15.10 0.14 2.97
C LYS A 89 16.18 -0.94 2.98
N LEU A 90 15.95 -2.06 2.30
CA LEU A 90 16.93 -3.15 2.17
C LEU A 90 18.20 -2.69 1.45
N LYS A 91 18.05 -1.94 0.35
CA LYS A 91 19.19 -1.40 -0.41
C LYS A 91 20.08 -0.47 0.42
N GLN A 92 19.49 0.32 1.33
CA GLN A 92 20.24 1.20 2.24
C GLN A 92 21.04 0.45 3.31
N GLN A 93 20.61 -0.76 3.69
CA GLN A 93 21.29 -1.60 4.66
C GLN A 93 22.47 -2.39 4.06
N LEU A 94 22.57 -2.45 2.73
CA LEU A 94 23.71 -3.07 2.07
C LEU A 94 24.99 -2.21 2.23
N PRO A 95 26.14 -2.81 2.53
CA PRO A 95 27.40 -2.08 2.55
C PRO A 95 27.68 -1.53 1.14
N LYS A 96 28.03 -0.23 1.07
CA LYS A 96 28.50 0.39 -0.17
C LYS A 96 29.85 -0.22 -0.53
N ASN A 97 29.87 -1.24 -1.37
CA ASN A 97 31.11 -1.69 -2.00
C ASN A 97 31.61 -0.55 -2.89
N THR A 98 32.54 0.23 -2.34
CA THR A 98 33.24 1.29 -3.05
C THR A 98 34.33 0.61 -3.86
N GLU A 99 33.99 0.06 -5.01
CA GLU A 99 35.00 -0.34 -5.98
C GLU A 99 35.51 0.92 -6.68
N GLU A 100 36.46 1.60 -6.02
CA GLU A 100 37.50 2.31 -6.74
C GLU A 100 38.41 1.25 -7.39
N THR A 101 38.25 1.00 -8.68
CA THR A 101 39.42 0.69 -9.52
C THR A 101 39.68 1.86 -10.43
N LYS A 102 40.59 2.71 -9.95
CA LYS A 102 41.47 3.54 -10.77
C LYS A 102 41.84 2.76 -12.04
N VAL A 103 41.29 3.15 -13.18
CA VAL A 103 41.93 2.83 -14.45
C VAL A 103 43.26 3.56 -14.40
N CYS A 104 44.32 2.78 -14.21
CA CYS A 104 45.69 3.24 -14.25
C CYS A 104 45.92 4.10 -15.49
N SER A 105 46.30 5.36 -15.26
CA SER A 105 47.20 6.06 -16.14
C SER A 105 48.46 5.20 -16.31
N ALA A 106 48.66 4.65 -17.50
CA ALA A 106 49.95 4.18 -17.94
C ALA A 106 50.19 4.75 -19.34
N THR A 107 51.10 5.73 -19.32
CA THR A 107 51.87 6.38 -20.37
C THR A 107 52.22 5.50 -21.57
#